data_AF-A0A838REP9-F1
#
_entry.id   AF-A0A838REP9-F1
#
_cell.length_a   1.000
_cell.length_b   1.000
_cell.length_c   1.000
_cell.angle_alpha   90.00
_cell.angle_beta   90.00
_cell.angle_gamma   90.00
#
_symmetry.space_group_name_H-M   'P 1'
#
loop_
_entity.id
_entity.type
_entity.pdbx_description
1 polymer ?
#
loop_
_entity_poly.entity_id
_entity_poly.type
_entity_poly.pdbx_seq_one_letter_code
_entity_poly.pdbx_strand_id
1 'polypeptide(L)'
;MTLADPPLVRQRSRLRAACRSPWMLLVLLIFAAAGGFFLITRPRLRFANRLAAPVRLVFGDDGPRTLAPGETITLPNSRGRTVVAEWQMIRPLSADSEPMGEVIRGAVVMRGTRGTVVETADSRAGGTNYFAPLITNASRQPLRLMVNAGLEGAVDCGCAVRSGATRVFIGYYRLFRNSTVLARDTSGGRATFRDLGPQVMRADGTLGLRFEEKDLRNRRTAPAASAPGVALPPARRRG
;
A
#
# COMPACT_ATOMS: atom_id res chain seq x y z
N MET A 1 -18.53 -102.42 24.09
CA MET A 1 -17.67 -101.39 23.48
C MET A 1 -18.51 -100.13 23.33
N THR A 2 -18.39 -99.21 24.27
CA THR A 2 -19.05 -97.90 24.22
C THR A 2 -18.11 -96.94 24.94
N LEU A 3 -17.23 -96.31 24.15
CA LEU A 3 -16.30 -95.30 24.62
C LEU A 3 -17.09 -94.00 24.83
N ALA A 4 -17.03 -93.44 26.03
CA ALA A 4 -17.65 -92.18 26.40
C ALA A 4 -16.72 -91.01 26.05
N ASP A 5 -17.27 -90.01 25.34
CA ASP A 5 -16.65 -88.72 25.04
C ASP A 5 -16.44 -87.87 26.31
N PRO A 6 -15.32 -87.14 26.43
CA PRO A 6 -15.14 -86.14 27.48
C PRO A 6 -15.76 -84.77 27.08
N PRO A 7 -16.15 -83.94 28.06
CA PRO A 7 -16.85 -82.70 27.80
C PRO A 7 -15.93 -81.56 27.33
N LEU A 8 -16.48 -80.73 26.43
CA LEU A 8 -15.88 -79.52 25.87
C LEU A 8 -15.60 -78.47 26.95
N VAL A 9 -14.32 -78.11 27.12
CA VAL A 9 -13.85 -77.01 27.95
C VAL A 9 -14.25 -75.68 27.32
N ARG A 10 -15.21 -74.99 27.94
CA ARG A 10 -15.73 -73.68 27.51
C ARG A 10 -14.77 -72.57 27.96
N GLN A 11 -13.83 -72.19 27.09
CA GLN A 11 -12.86 -71.12 27.32
C GLN A 11 -13.55 -69.75 27.26
N ARG A 12 -13.96 -69.22 28.42
CA ARG A 12 -14.47 -67.84 28.55
C ARG A 12 -13.30 -66.85 28.47
N SER A 13 -13.10 -66.26 27.30
CA SER A 13 -12.23 -65.11 27.09
C SER A 13 -12.77 -63.90 27.86
N ARG A 14 -12.18 -63.65 29.03
CA ARG A 14 -12.37 -62.41 29.79
C ARG A 14 -11.74 -61.27 28.98
N LEU A 15 -12.56 -60.57 28.20
CA LEU A 15 -12.24 -59.22 27.74
C LEU A 15 -12.08 -58.35 28.99
N ARG A 16 -10.82 -58.14 29.39
CA ARG A 16 -10.47 -57.17 30.42
C ARG A 16 -10.93 -55.81 29.91
N ALA A 17 -12.07 -55.35 30.41
CA ALA A 17 -12.47 -53.96 30.31
C ALA A 17 -11.34 -53.15 30.95
N ALA A 18 -10.47 -52.57 30.12
CA ALA A 18 -9.47 -51.64 30.56
C ALA A 18 -10.22 -50.50 31.23
N CYS A 19 -10.17 -50.48 32.56
CA CYS A 19 -10.64 -49.40 33.39
C CYS A 19 -9.77 -48.18 33.03
N ARG A 20 -10.17 -47.46 31.98
CA ARG A 20 -9.56 -46.20 31.56
C ARG A 20 -9.78 -45.23 32.70
N SER A 21 -8.75 -45.10 33.52
CA SER A 21 -8.71 -44.20 34.68
C SER A 21 -9.23 -42.81 34.26
N PRO A 22 -10.31 -42.29 34.87
CA PRO A 22 -10.87 -40.97 34.54
C PRO A 22 -9.83 -39.83 34.72
N TRP A 23 -8.78 -40.09 35.47
CA TRP A 23 -7.66 -39.17 35.69
C TRP A 23 -6.82 -38.92 34.42
N MET A 24 -6.64 -39.93 33.55
CA MET A 24 -5.92 -39.75 32.28
C MET A 24 -6.67 -38.80 31.34
N LEU A 25 -8.00 -38.83 31.35
CA LEU A 25 -8.85 -37.92 30.57
C LEU A 25 -8.73 -36.47 31.06
N LEU A 26 -8.71 -36.26 32.37
CA LEU A 26 -8.53 -34.93 32.96
C LEU A 26 -7.16 -34.33 32.61
N VAL A 27 -6.09 -35.12 32.74
CA VAL A 27 -4.73 -34.70 32.40
C VAL A 27 -4.64 -34.33 30.91
N LEU A 28 -5.22 -35.16 30.03
CA LEU A 28 -5.25 -34.87 28.59
C LEU A 28 -5.99 -33.56 28.29
N LEU A 29 -7.12 -33.30 28.94
CA LEU A 29 -7.87 -32.05 28.78
C LEU A 29 -7.09 -30.83 29.26
N ILE A 30 -6.38 -30.92 30.38
CA ILE A 30 -5.53 -29.84 30.89
C ILE A 30 -4.39 -29.54 29.91
N PHE A 31 -3.72 -30.57 29.39
CA PHE A 31 -2.67 -30.38 28.37
C PHE A 31 -3.22 -29.80 27.07
N ALA A 32 -4.40 -30.24 26.62
CA ALA A 32 -5.06 -29.67 25.45
C ALA A 32 -5.45 -28.20 25.67
N ALA A 33 -6.00 -27.86 26.84
CA ALA A 33 -6.36 -26.50 27.21
C ALA A 33 -5.14 -25.58 27.32
N ALA A 34 -4.07 -26.04 27.99
CA ALA A 34 -2.82 -25.31 28.11
C ALA A 34 -2.14 -25.10 26.75
N GLY A 35 -2.11 -26.13 25.89
CA GLY A 35 -1.59 -26.05 24.53
C GLY A 35 -2.39 -25.08 23.66
N GLY A 36 -3.72 -25.14 23.71
CA GLY A 36 -4.61 -24.21 23.02
C GLY A 36 -4.41 -22.77 23.48
N PHE A 37 -4.38 -22.53 24.80
CA PHE A 37 -4.12 -21.22 25.37
C PHE A 37 -2.76 -20.66 24.95
N PHE A 38 -1.72 -21.51 24.91
CA PHE A 38 -0.39 -21.10 24.49
C PHE A 38 -0.32 -20.70 23.02
N LEU A 39 -1.07 -21.37 22.13
CA LEU A 39 -1.12 -21.03 20.70
C LEU A 39 -1.90 -19.73 20.43
N ILE A 40 -2.98 -19.50 21.17
CA ILE A 40 -3.82 -18.29 21.02
C ILE A 40 -3.10 -17.03 21.53
N THR A 41 -2.27 -17.16 22.56
CA THR A 41 -1.55 -16.04 23.18
C THR A 41 -0.21 -15.73 22.51
N ARG A 42 0.15 -16.36 21.39
CA ARG A 42 1.41 -16.02 20.68
C ARG A 42 1.28 -14.65 20.03
N PRO A 43 2.23 -13.73 20.27
CA PRO A 43 2.15 -12.43 19.65
C PRO A 43 2.37 -12.54 18.14
N ARG A 44 1.65 -11.73 17.39
CA ARG A 44 1.68 -11.73 15.92
C ARG A 44 1.67 -10.30 15.40
N LEU A 45 2.35 -10.06 14.30
CA LEU A 45 2.17 -8.85 13.50
C LEU A 45 1.24 -9.18 12.35
N ARG A 46 0.12 -8.48 12.24
CA ARG A 46 -0.71 -8.47 11.03
C ARG A 46 -0.40 -7.20 10.26
N PHE A 47 0.31 -7.34 9.15
CA PHE A 47 0.72 -6.21 8.31
C PHE A 47 -0.09 -6.19 7.02
N ALA A 48 -0.65 -5.05 6.64
CA ALA A 48 -1.39 -4.88 5.39
C ALA A 48 -0.80 -3.78 4.50
N ASN A 49 -0.62 -4.07 3.21
CA ASN A 49 -0.25 -3.08 2.21
C ASN A 49 -1.51 -2.42 1.63
N ARG A 50 -1.76 -1.16 1.97
CA ARG A 50 -2.86 -0.34 1.41
C ARG A 50 -2.40 0.64 0.33
N LEU A 51 -1.12 0.61 -0.04
CA LEU A 51 -0.61 1.40 -1.15
C LEU A 51 -0.99 0.74 -2.49
N ALA A 52 -1.07 1.55 -3.54
CA ALA A 52 -1.22 1.12 -4.92
C ALA A 52 0.08 0.52 -5.51
N ALA A 53 1.16 0.46 -4.72
CA ALA A 53 2.47 -0.06 -5.11
C ALA A 53 2.90 -1.22 -4.19
N PRO A 54 3.75 -2.13 -4.68
CA PRO A 54 4.36 -3.14 -3.83
C PRO A 54 5.19 -2.53 -2.70
N VAL A 55 5.27 -3.23 -1.58
CA VAL A 55 6.06 -2.82 -0.40
C VAL A 55 7.06 -3.91 -0.05
N ARG A 56 8.30 -3.51 0.20
CA ARG A 56 9.32 -4.38 0.80
C ARG A 56 9.24 -4.26 2.32
N LEU A 57 8.87 -5.34 2.99
CA LEU A 57 8.78 -5.49 4.44
C LEU A 57 9.97 -6.29 4.98
N VAL A 58 10.66 -5.77 5.99
CA VAL A 58 11.69 -6.45 6.77
C VAL A 58 11.16 -6.59 8.20
N PHE A 59 11.28 -7.77 8.81
CA PHE A 59 10.71 -8.05 10.12
C PHE A 59 11.68 -8.82 11.01
N GLY A 60 12.29 -8.14 11.98
CA GLY A 60 13.32 -8.73 12.83
C GLY A 60 14.50 -9.26 12.03
N ASP A 61 14.84 -10.53 12.24
CA ASP A 61 15.95 -11.21 11.58
C ASP A 61 15.50 -11.92 10.27
N ASP A 62 14.21 -11.85 9.90
CA ASP A 62 13.71 -12.43 8.66
C ASP A 62 14.18 -11.60 7.44
N GLY A 63 14.44 -12.30 6.33
CA GLY A 63 14.75 -11.66 5.05
C GLY A 63 13.60 -10.78 4.52
N PRO A 64 13.90 -9.85 3.60
CA PRO A 64 12.91 -8.94 3.03
C PRO A 64 11.83 -9.71 2.27
N ARG A 65 10.57 -9.33 2.48
CA ARG A 65 9.40 -9.86 1.77
C ARG A 65 8.75 -8.75 0.96
N THR A 66 8.39 -9.04 -0.29
CA THR A 66 7.62 -8.10 -1.12
C THR A 66 6.14 -8.42 -0.99
N LEU A 67 5.33 -7.43 -0.65
CA LEU A 67 3.88 -7.52 -0.55
C LEU A 67 3.24 -6.73 -1.68
N ALA A 68 2.36 -7.37 -2.45
CA ALA A 68 1.59 -6.73 -3.51
C ALA A 68 0.60 -5.69 -2.96
N PRO A 69 0.08 -4.77 -3.79
CA PRO A 69 -1.02 -3.89 -3.40
C PRO A 69 -2.22 -4.68 -2.85
N GLY A 70 -2.73 -4.27 -1.69
CA GLY A 70 -3.87 -4.92 -1.02
C GLY A 70 -3.52 -6.19 -0.22
N GLU A 71 -2.28 -6.69 -0.32
CA GLU A 71 -1.87 -7.92 0.36
C GLU A 71 -1.78 -7.74 1.88
N THR A 72 -2.11 -8.79 2.62
CA THR A 72 -1.97 -8.85 4.09
C THR A 72 -1.20 -10.09 4.49
N ILE A 73 -0.20 -9.93 5.35
CA ILE A 73 0.59 -11.03 5.92
C ILE A 73 0.47 -11.04 7.43
N THR A 74 0.54 -12.24 8.02
CA THR A 74 0.66 -12.41 9.47
C THR A 74 1.99 -13.06 9.81
N LEU A 75 2.81 -12.38 10.60
CA LEU A 75 4.14 -12.81 11.00
C LEU A 75 4.13 -13.16 12.50
N PRO A 76 4.64 -14.33 12.92
CA PRO A 76 4.76 -14.65 14.33
C PRO A 76 5.84 -13.76 14.97
N ASN A 77 5.56 -13.20 16.15
CA ASN A 77 6.55 -12.50 16.95
C ASN A 77 7.12 -13.42 18.03
N SER A 78 8.42 -13.34 18.27
CA SER A 78 9.06 -14.05 19.38
C SER A 78 8.70 -13.37 20.70
N ARG A 79 8.16 -14.13 21.66
CA ARG A 79 7.85 -13.61 22.99
C ARG A 79 9.12 -13.09 23.67
N GLY A 80 9.01 -11.96 24.37
CA GLY A 80 10.10 -11.40 25.17
C GLY A 80 11.22 -10.72 24.38
N ARG A 81 11.18 -10.71 23.04
CA ARG A 81 12.12 -9.96 22.21
C ARG A 81 11.50 -8.66 21.73
N THR A 82 12.34 -7.63 21.59
CA THR A 82 11.98 -6.44 20.82
C THR A 82 12.24 -6.72 19.36
N VAL A 83 11.23 -6.56 18.52
CA VAL A 83 11.33 -6.76 17.07
C VAL A 83 10.91 -5.48 16.37
N VAL A 84 11.65 -5.10 15.32
CA VAL A 84 11.31 -3.97 14.47
C VAL A 84 10.78 -4.51 13.15
N ALA A 85 9.64 -3.99 12.70
CA ALA A 85 9.20 -4.16 11.32
C ALA A 85 9.44 -2.85 10.58
N GLU A 86 10.22 -2.90 9.51
CA GLU A 86 10.47 -1.77 8.63
C GLU A 86 9.89 -2.07 7.26
N TRP A 87 9.32 -1.06 6.63
CA TRP A 87 8.76 -1.23 5.30
C TRP A 87 9.07 -0.03 4.42
N GLN A 88 9.20 -0.30 3.12
CA GLN A 88 9.45 0.72 2.11
C GLN A 88 8.69 0.37 0.83
N MET A 89 7.98 1.34 0.28
CA MET A 89 7.33 1.22 -1.02
C MET A 89 8.37 1.05 -2.14
N ILE A 90 8.15 0.08 -3.02
CA ILE A 90 8.97 -0.15 -4.21
C ILE A 90 8.53 0.84 -5.28
N ARG A 91 9.40 1.81 -5.59
CA ARG A 91 9.11 2.87 -6.55
C ARG A 91 9.07 2.31 -7.98
N PRO A 92 8.09 2.75 -8.80
CA PRO A 92 8.07 2.40 -10.21
C PRO A 92 9.25 3.08 -10.92
N LEU A 93 9.74 2.46 -11.99
CA LEU A 93 10.86 2.99 -12.77
C LEU A 93 10.36 3.74 -14.01
N SER A 94 11.01 4.85 -14.34
CA SER A 94 10.82 5.57 -15.59
C SER A 94 11.37 4.77 -16.77
N ALA A 95 11.20 5.29 -17.99
CA ALA A 95 11.80 4.69 -19.18
C ALA A 95 13.33 4.63 -19.11
N ASP A 96 13.94 5.57 -18.39
CA ASP A 96 15.39 5.68 -18.20
C ASP A 96 15.87 4.90 -16.95
N SER A 97 15.04 4.00 -16.42
CA SER A 97 15.30 3.20 -15.21
C SER A 97 15.49 4.02 -13.92
N GLU A 98 15.04 5.28 -13.91
CA GLU A 98 15.09 6.12 -12.71
C GLU A 98 13.82 5.91 -11.85
N PRO A 99 13.94 5.84 -10.52
CA PRO A 99 12.78 5.64 -9.65
C PRO A 99 11.91 6.89 -9.58
N MET A 100 10.62 6.75 -9.92
CA MET A 100 9.64 7.82 -9.89
C MET A 100 8.97 7.96 -8.53
N GLY A 101 8.60 9.20 -8.18
CA GLY A 101 7.94 9.53 -6.92
C GLY A 101 8.86 9.55 -5.70
N GLU A 102 8.27 9.94 -4.57
CA GLU A 102 8.93 10.07 -3.29
C GLU A 102 9.10 8.70 -2.60
N VAL A 103 10.11 8.60 -1.74
CA VAL A 103 10.31 7.43 -0.88
C VAL A 103 9.28 7.47 0.23
N ILE A 104 8.41 6.46 0.27
CA ILE A 104 7.50 6.21 1.39
C ILE A 104 8.02 5.01 2.16
N ARG A 105 8.21 5.20 3.46
CA ARG A 105 8.68 4.17 4.39
C ARG A 105 8.08 4.37 5.78
N GLY A 106 8.08 3.31 6.56
CA GLY A 106 7.66 3.35 7.96
C GLY A 106 8.36 2.26 8.76
N ALA A 107 8.27 2.40 10.08
CA ALA A 107 8.78 1.41 11.01
C ALA A 107 7.85 1.29 12.22
N VAL A 108 7.71 0.08 12.74
CA VAL A 108 7.00 -0.22 13.99
C VAL A 108 7.95 -0.98 14.91
N VAL A 109 7.99 -0.59 16.18
CA VAL A 109 8.78 -1.27 17.21
C VAL A 109 7.83 -2.04 18.13
N MET A 110 7.98 -3.35 18.16
CA MET A 110 7.16 -4.25 18.98
C MET A 110 7.96 -4.70 20.20
N ARG A 111 7.59 -4.22 21.40
CA ARG A 111 8.28 -4.55 22.66
C ARG A 111 7.42 -5.46 23.52
N GLY A 112 7.81 -6.74 23.64
CA GLY A 112 7.19 -7.67 24.60
C GLY A 112 5.66 -7.77 24.50
N THR A 113 5.09 -7.45 23.34
CA THR A 113 3.65 -7.34 23.15
C THR A 113 3.00 -8.70 23.31
N ARG A 114 1.84 -8.73 23.97
CA ARG A 114 0.91 -9.87 23.97
C ARG A 114 -0.15 -9.62 22.90
N GLY A 115 -0.54 -10.65 22.17
CA GLY A 115 -1.60 -10.55 21.14
C GLY A 115 -1.14 -10.04 19.77
N THR A 116 -2.09 -9.61 18.96
CA THR A 116 -1.86 -9.20 17.56
C THR A 116 -1.65 -7.70 17.46
N VAL A 117 -0.49 -7.28 16.96
CA VAL A 117 -0.22 -5.90 16.53
C VAL A 117 -0.70 -5.76 15.09
N VAL A 118 -1.47 -4.73 14.78
CA VAL A 118 -1.98 -4.46 13.43
C VAL A 118 -1.28 -3.22 12.90
N GLU A 119 -0.63 -3.36 11.75
CA GLU A 119 0.09 -2.27 11.09
C GLU A 119 -0.23 -2.21 9.61
N THR A 120 -0.16 -1.01 9.05
CA THR A 120 -0.46 -0.78 7.64
C THR A 120 0.58 0.10 6.97
N ALA A 121 1.00 -0.27 5.76
CA ALA A 121 1.60 0.68 4.84
C ALA A 121 0.47 1.40 4.11
N ASP A 122 0.37 2.72 4.29
CA ASP A 122 -0.65 3.54 3.64
C ASP A 122 -0.08 4.89 3.19
N SER A 123 -0.92 5.69 2.53
CA SER A 123 -0.56 6.98 1.96
C SER A 123 -0.40 8.11 3.01
N ARG A 124 -0.48 7.81 4.31
CA ARG A 124 -0.31 8.75 5.43
C ARG A 124 0.89 8.39 6.31
N ALA A 125 2.00 8.05 5.68
CA ALA A 125 3.21 7.65 6.38
C ALA A 125 3.94 8.86 7.02
N GLY A 126 4.42 8.69 8.26
CA GLY A 126 5.30 9.66 8.92
C GLY A 126 4.71 11.06 9.07
N GLY A 127 3.38 11.16 9.25
CA GLY A 127 2.67 12.44 9.39
C GLY A 127 2.51 13.23 8.09
N THR A 128 2.99 12.71 6.96
CA THR A 128 2.83 13.31 5.64
C THR A 128 1.75 12.58 4.86
N ASN A 129 0.87 13.33 4.18
CA ASN A 129 -0.11 12.75 3.27
C ASN A 129 0.49 12.70 1.86
N TYR A 130 0.26 11.59 1.17
CA TYR A 130 0.72 11.36 -0.19
C TYR A 130 -0.46 11.03 -1.11
N PHE A 131 -0.28 11.29 -2.41
CA PHE A 131 -1.21 10.83 -3.45
C PHE A 131 -0.47 10.21 -4.63
N ALA A 132 -1.17 9.33 -5.33
CA ALA A 132 -0.70 8.52 -6.43
C ALA A 132 -1.52 8.80 -7.69
N PRO A 133 -1.02 9.66 -8.60
CA PRO A 133 -1.66 9.88 -9.89
C PRO A 133 -1.66 8.60 -10.73
N LEU A 134 -2.82 8.24 -11.26
CA LEU A 134 -3.02 7.16 -12.21
C LEU A 134 -3.37 7.76 -13.57
N ILE A 135 -2.39 7.80 -14.46
CA ILE A 135 -2.44 8.61 -15.66
C ILE A 135 -3.02 7.81 -16.83
N THR A 136 -4.06 8.37 -17.46
CA THR A 136 -4.58 7.90 -18.73
C THR A 136 -4.26 8.94 -19.80
N ASN A 137 -3.50 8.54 -20.82
CA ASN A 137 -3.20 9.37 -21.97
C ASN A 137 -4.09 8.97 -23.15
N ALA A 138 -5.14 9.75 -23.38
CA ALA A 138 -6.05 9.58 -24.51
C ALA A 138 -5.78 10.59 -25.65
N SER A 139 -4.65 11.31 -25.60
CA SER A 139 -4.15 12.12 -26.70
C SER A 139 -3.38 11.26 -27.70
N ARG A 140 -3.01 11.83 -28.85
CA ARG A 140 -2.21 11.10 -29.86
C ARG A 140 -0.71 11.11 -29.58
N GLN A 141 -0.25 12.01 -28.70
CA GLN A 141 1.16 12.25 -28.43
C GLN A 141 1.57 11.66 -27.07
N PRO A 142 2.86 11.31 -26.87
CA PRO A 142 3.36 10.97 -25.55
C PRO A 142 3.35 12.21 -24.64
N LEU A 143 3.07 12.00 -23.35
CA LEU A 143 3.01 13.06 -22.34
C LEU A 143 4.18 12.99 -21.38
N ARG A 144 4.83 14.14 -21.14
CA ARG A 144 5.75 14.37 -20.03
C ARG A 144 4.99 15.03 -18.88
N LEU A 145 5.22 14.59 -17.65
CA LEU A 145 4.44 15.03 -16.49
C LEU A 145 5.27 15.74 -15.44
N MET A 146 4.67 16.73 -14.80
CA MET A 146 5.20 17.40 -13.62
C MET A 146 4.12 17.40 -12.55
N VAL A 147 4.43 16.82 -11.39
CA VAL A 147 3.52 16.72 -10.25
C VAL A 147 3.77 17.91 -9.33
N ASN A 148 2.70 18.45 -8.74
CA ASN A 148 2.70 19.65 -7.91
C ASN A 148 3.35 20.86 -8.61
N ALA A 149 3.21 20.96 -9.93
CA ALA A 149 3.72 22.06 -10.73
C ALA A 149 3.31 23.43 -10.15
N GLY A 150 4.32 24.26 -9.85
CA GLY A 150 4.14 25.60 -9.27
C GLY A 150 4.02 25.63 -7.74
N LEU A 151 4.28 24.51 -7.05
CA LEU A 151 4.32 24.40 -5.59
C LEU A 151 5.74 24.04 -5.12
N GLU A 152 6.00 24.14 -3.82
CA GLU A 152 7.29 23.74 -3.20
C GLU A 152 7.62 22.25 -3.46
N GLY A 153 6.60 21.39 -3.54
CA GLY A 153 6.75 19.97 -3.85
C GLY A 153 6.76 19.64 -5.34
N ALA A 154 7.08 20.59 -6.23
CA ALA A 154 7.08 20.38 -7.67
C ALA A 154 8.16 19.38 -8.09
N VAL A 155 7.77 18.32 -8.80
CA VAL A 155 8.68 17.27 -9.27
C VAL A 155 8.38 16.98 -10.74
N ASP A 156 9.40 17.08 -11.59
CA ASP A 156 9.38 16.45 -12.90
C ASP A 156 9.55 14.93 -12.69
N CYS A 157 8.56 14.13 -13.08
CA CYS A 157 8.62 12.69 -12.85
C CYS A 157 9.68 11.99 -13.70
N GLY A 158 10.28 12.67 -14.70
CA GLY A 158 11.12 12.05 -15.72
C GLY A 158 10.36 11.07 -16.62
N CYS A 159 9.04 10.98 -16.45
CA CYS A 159 8.21 9.94 -17.01
C CYS A 159 7.59 10.35 -18.35
N ALA A 160 7.50 9.39 -19.27
CA ALA A 160 6.83 9.55 -20.55
C ALA A 160 5.65 8.57 -20.62
N VAL A 161 4.43 9.10 -20.56
CA VAL A 161 3.22 8.30 -20.68
C VAL A 161 2.85 8.20 -22.16
N ARG A 162 3.00 6.99 -22.72
CA ARG A 162 2.70 6.70 -24.13
C ARG A 162 1.24 7.00 -24.47
N SER A 163 0.99 7.34 -25.73
CA SER A 163 -0.37 7.45 -26.28
C SER A 163 -1.14 6.14 -26.07
N GLY A 164 -2.41 6.26 -25.67
CA GLY A 164 -3.29 5.12 -25.37
C GLY A 164 -3.03 4.42 -24.04
N ALA A 165 -2.01 4.80 -23.27
CA ALA A 165 -1.73 4.18 -21.98
C ALA A 165 -2.84 4.51 -20.96
N THR A 166 -3.24 3.53 -20.16
CA THR A 166 -4.34 3.65 -19.19
C THR A 166 -3.83 3.42 -17.77
N ARG A 167 -4.30 4.26 -16.83
CA ARG A 167 -4.04 4.16 -15.39
C ARG A 167 -2.56 3.90 -15.01
N VAL A 168 -1.62 4.53 -15.73
CA VAL A 168 -0.19 4.40 -15.45
C VAL A 168 0.13 4.99 -14.07
N PHE A 169 0.64 4.15 -13.17
CA PHE A 169 1.09 4.56 -11.84
C PHE A 169 2.49 5.18 -11.95
N ILE A 170 2.61 6.45 -11.54
CA ILE A 170 3.87 7.22 -11.64
C ILE A 170 4.53 7.49 -10.28
N GLY A 171 4.19 6.71 -9.26
CA GLY A 171 4.70 6.87 -7.90
C GLY A 171 3.78 7.71 -7.01
N TYR A 172 4.20 7.89 -5.77
CA TYR A 172 3.52 8.75 -4.79
C TYR A 172 4.25 10.08 -4.62
N TYR A 173 3.49 11.14 -4.37
CA TYR A 173 3.97 12.51 -4.18
C TYR A 173 3.26 13.15 -3.01
N ARG A 174 3.88 14.13 -2.36
CA ARG A 174 3.25 14.92 -1.29
C ARG A 174 1.91 15.50 -1.73
N LEU A 175 0.90 15.29 -0.90
CA LEU A 175 -0.45 15.76 -1.12
C LEU A 175 -0.65 17.12 -0.45
N PHE A 176 -0.97 18.12 -1.26
CA PHE A 176 -1.43 19.44 -0.84
C PHE A 176 -2.90 19.61 -1.22
N ARG A 177 -3.59 20.53 -0.54
CA ARG A 177 -4.97 20.88 -0.91
C ARG A 177 -5.06 21.36 -2.36
N ASN A 178 -4.08 22.13 -2.79
CA ASN A 178 -3.93 22.69 -4.14
C ASN A 178 -2.97 21.87 -5.03
N SER A 179 -2.74 20.58 -4.73
CA SER A 179 -1.90 19.71 -5.56
C SER A 179 -2.32 19.77 -7.04
N THR A 180 -1.33 19.70 -7.91
CA THR A 180 -1.52 19.83 -9.36
C THR A 180 -0.81 18.70 -10.11
N VAL A 181 -1.26 18.42 -11.33
CA VAL A 181 -0.50 17.61 -12.29
C VAL A 181 -0.55 18.29 -13.65
N LEU A 182 0.62 18.68 -14.14
CA LEU A 182 0.82 19.29 -15.45
C LEU A 182 1.30 18.22 -16.44
N ALA A 183 0.61 18.08 -17.56
CA ALA A 183 1.06 17.31 -18.71
C ALA A 183 1.53 18.25 -19.84
N ARG A 184 2.56 17.82 -20.55
CA ARG A 184 3.06 18.46 -21.77
C ARG A 184 3.23 17.42 -22.87
N ASP A 185 2.78 17.74 -24.07
CA ASP A 185 3.08 16.94 -25.26
C ASP A 185 4.34 17.47 -25.98
N THR A 186 4.75 16.75 -27.02
CA THR A 186 5.90 17.05 -27.88
C THR A 186 5.68 18.25 -28.82
N SER A 187 4.43 18.63 -29.08
CA SER A 187 4.06 19.79 -29.91
C SER A 187 4.04 21.12 -29.13
N GLY A 188 4.18 21.05 -27.79
CA GLY A 188 4.15 22.19 -26.88
C GLY A 188 2.78 22.43 -26.24
N GLY A 189 1.81 21.55 -26.45
CA GLY A 189 0.51 21.58 -25.81
C GLY A 189 0.61 21.24 -24.33
N ARG A 190 -0.25 21.88 -23.51
CA ARG A 190 -0.21 21.76 -22.04
C ARG A 190 -1.61 21.60 -21.48
N ALA A 191 -1.74 20.68 -20.53
CA ALA A 191 -2.95 20.47 -19.74
C ALA A 191 -2.59 20.43 -18.25
N THR A 192 -3.42 20.97 -17.37
CA THR A 192 -3.12 20.99 -15.93
C THR A 192 -4.37 20.71 -15.12
N PHE A 193 -4.32 19.65 -14.31
CA PHE A 193 -5.27 19.43 -13.23
C PHE A 193 -4.81 20.19 -11.99
N ARG A 194 -5.76 20.81 -11.28
CA ARG A 194 -5.51 21.64 -10.09
C ARG A 194 -6.45 21.24 -8.98
N ASP A 195 -6.12 21.67 -7.76
CA ASP A 195 -6.96 21.47 -6.56
C ASP A 195 -7.36 20.00 -6.37
N LEU A 196 -6.36 19.12 -6.54
CA LEU A 196 -6.56 17.68 -6.53
C LEU A 196 -6.81 17.12 -5.13
N GLY A 197 -6.43 17.86 -4.08
CA GLY A 197 -6.49 17.42 -2.68
C GLY A 197 -7.81 16.75 -2.28
N PRO A 198 -8.97 17.39 -2.50
CA PRO A 198 -10.27 16.82 -2.15
C PRO A 198 -10.69 15.59 -2.97
N GLN A 199 -10.08 15.35 -4.12
CA GLN A 199 -10.46 14.29 -5.07
C GLN A 199 -9.70 12.98 -4.83
N VAL A 200 -8.64 13.02 -4.02
CA VAL A 200 -7.80 11.85 -3.74
C VAL A 200 -8.56 10.82 -2.90
N MET A 201 -8.51 9.56 -3.34
CA MET A 201 -9.12 8.45 -2.62
C MET A 201 -8.44 8.26 -1.26
N ARG A 202 -9.22 8.31 -0.17
CA ARG A 202 -8.65 8.23 1.19
C ARG A 202 -8.04 6.87 1.53
N ALA A 203 -8.47 5.81 0.85
CA ALA A 203 -8.10 4.43 1.16
C ALA A 203 -6.63 4.13 0.82
N ASP A 204 -6.19 4.56 -0.36
CA ASP A 204 -4.86 4.24 -0.92
C ASP A 204 -4.12 5.48 -1.45
N GLY A 205 -4.73 6.66 -1.42
CA GLY A 205 -4.17 7.89 -1.96
C GLY A 205 -4.23 7.98 -3.48
N THR A 206 -4.97 7.13 -4.19
CA THR A 206 -4.99 7.16 -5.66
C THR A 206 -5.91 8.25 -6.23
N LEU A 207 -5.59 8.71 -7.44
CA LEU A 207 -6.42 9.63 -8.22
C LEU A 207 -6.26 9.35 -9.71
N GLY A 208 -7.35 9.05 -10.40
CA GLY A 208 -7.36 8.88 -11.86
C GLY A 208 -7.34 10.22 -12.58
N LEU A 209 -6.38 10.42 -13.48
CA LEU A 209 -6.29 11.61 -14.32
C LEU A 209 -6.30 11.20 -15.78
N ARG A 210 -7.17 11.80 -16.58
CA ARG A 210 -7.29 11.52 -18.02
C ARG A 210 -6.97 12.78 -18.81
N PHE A 211 -5.97 12.69 -19.67
CA PHE A 211 -5.58 13.76 -20.58
C PHE A 211 -6.08 13.45 -21.98
N GLU A 212 -6.84 14.35 -22.58
CA GLU A 212 -7.31 14.26 -23.96
C GLU A 212 -6.67 15.35 -24.82
N GLU A 213 -6.71 15.16 -26.15
CA GLU A 213 -6.19 16.13 -27.12
C GLU A 213 -6.78 17.53 -26.91
N LYS A 214 -8.08 17.61 -26.60
CA LYS A 214 -8.80 18.88 -26.38
C LYS A 214 -8.33 19.66 -25.14
N ASP A 215 -7.69 18.98 -24.19
CA ASP A 215 -7.20 19.59 -22.95
C ASP A 215 -5.81 20.22 -23.14
N LEU A 216 -5.07 19.78 -24.16
CA LEU A 216 -3.72 20.22 -24.47
C LEU A 216 -3.77 21.55 -25.22
N ARG A 217 -3.77 22.65 -24.47
CA ARG A 217 -3.80 24.00 -25.04
C ARG A 217 -2.41 24.39 -25.55
N ASN A 218 -2.33 24.71 -26.83
CA ASN A 218 -1.15 25.33 -27.41
C ASN A 218 -1.08 26.80 -27.03
N ARG A 219 0.06 27.24 -26.46
CA ARG A 219 0.31 28.66 -26.18
C ARG A 219 0.24 29.52 -27.46
N ARG A 220 0.47 28.94 -28.64
CA ARG A 220 0.42 29.66 -29.94
C ARG A 220 -0.99 30.09 -30.35
N THR A 221 -2.03 29.49 -29.78
CA THR A 221 -3.43 29.80 -30.13
C THR A 221 -4.12 30.68 -29.09
N ALA A 222 -3.43 31.07 -28.01
CA ALA A 222 -3.92 32.15 -27.15
C ALA A 222 -3.69 33.47 -27.89
N PRO A 223 -4.73 34.21 -28.30
CA PRO A 223 -4.53 35.57 -28.82
C PRO A 223 -3.75 36.34 -27.76
N ALA A 224 -2.70 37.04 -28.20
CA ALA A 224 -1.92 37.91 -27.33
C ALA A 224 -2.90 38.82 -26.59
N ALA A 225 -3.07 38.57 -25.28
CA ALA A 225 -3.81 39.48 -24.44
C ALA A 225 -3.09 40.82 -24.53
N SER A 226 -3.76 41.79 -25.14
CA SER A 226 -3.33 43.18 -25.25
C SER A 226 -2.80 43.64 -23.90
N ALA A 227 -1.59 44.20 -23.91
CA ALA A 227 -0.97 44.81 -22.75
C ALA A 227 -1.97 45.74 -22.03
N PRO A 228 -1.95 45.79 -20.69
CA PRO A 228 -2.75 46.78 -19.97
C PRO A 228 -2.36 48.17 -20.46
N GLY A 229 -3.35 48.89 -21.02
CA GLY A 229 -3.20 50.28 -21.40
C GLY A 229 -2.63 51.07 -20.23
N VAL A 230 -1.49 51.70 -20.46
CA VAL A 230 -0.91 52.70 -19.58
C VAL A 230 -1.94 53.82 -19.44
N ALA A 231 -2.57 53.92 -18.27
CA ALA A 231 -3.37 55.07 -17.91
C ALA A 231 -2.42 56.26 -17.69
N LEU A 232 -2.46 57.23 -18.60
CA LEU A 232 -1.84 58.54 -18.40
C LEU A 232 -2.48 59.23 -17.17
N PRO A 233 -1.68 59.79 -16.24
CA PRO A 233 -2.22 60.56 -15.14
C PRO A 233 -2.81 61.89 -15.63
N PRO A 234 -3.88 62.41 -14.97
CA PRO A 234 -4.49 63.67 -15.34
C PRO A 234 -3.55 64.85 -15.10
N ALA A 235 -3.53 65.77 -16.07
CA ALA A 235 -2.76 67.00 -16.02
C ALA A 235 -3.13 67.85 -14.79
N ARG A 236 -2.14 68.16 -13.96
CA ARG A 236 -2.23 69.13 -12.86
C ARG A 236 -2.53 70.52 -13.45
N ARG A 237 -3.74 71.05 -13.21
CA ARG A 237 -4.00 72.49 -13.34
C ARG A 237 -3.23 73.21 -12.25
N ARG A 238 -2.27 74.06 -12.63
CA ARG A 238 -1.69 75.08 -11.75
C ARG A 238 -2.71 76.23 -11.62
N GLY A 239 -2.97 76.64 -10.39
CA GLY A 239 -3.37 78.03 -10.10
C GLY A 239 -2.14 78.93 -10.14
#